data_AF-A0A3D2FYQ1-F1
#
_entry.id   AF-A0A3D2FYQ1-F1
#
_cell.length_a   1.000
_cell.length_b   1.000
_cell.length_c   1.000
_cell.angle_alpha   90.00
_cell.angle_beta   90.00
_cell.angle_gamma   90.00
#
_symmetry.space_group_name_H-M   'P 1'
#
loop_
_entity.id
_entity.type
_entity.pdbx_description
1 polymer ?
#
loop_
_entity_poly.entity_id
_entity_poly.type
_entity_poly.pdbx_seq_one_letter_code
_entity_poly.pdbx_strand_id
1 'polypeptide(L)'
;MPNILDYLTWRGDVPFSVSPPNEVDNYIHCKIGTLDFTGIVPENELYVPLPQAVEAYFAAGGAEKLGALSSPYIAPMVKRLPETVRFREVMLTGFRQVYDEKKTEQFSALTLRLPGGQHYVTFRGTDDTIVGWKEDCLLTVMDEIPAQRDAVEYLTWAASVYPGKIAVGGHSKGGNLAMYAAAMVPESVQERIGNIYNNDGPGF
;
A
#
# COMPACT_ATOMS: atom_id res chain seq x y z
N MET A 1 13.97 7.56 -21.18
CA MET A 1 13.98 8.20 -19.85
C MET A 1 14.03 7.08 -18.83
N PRO A 2 14.87 7.15 -17.78
CA PRO A 2 14.95 6.10 -16.76
C PRO A 2 13.59 5.87 -16.08
N ASN A 3 13.31 4.64 -15.66
CA ASN A 3 12.06 4.23 -15.01
C ASN A 3 12.31 3.39 -13.74
N ILE A 4 11.24 2.86 -13.13
CA ILE A 4 11.31 2.12 -11.87
C ILE A 4 12.14 0.82 -11.96
N LEU A 5 12.19 0.19 -13.14
CA LEU A 5 13.03 -0.99 -13.37
C LEU A 5 14.51 -0.62 -13.41
N ASP A 6 14.86 0.56 -13.94
CA ASP A 6 16.24 1.07 -13.89
C ASP A 6 16.65 1.37 -12.44
N TYR A 7 15.74 1.93 -11.64
CA TYR A 7 15.95 2.11 -10.20
C TYR A 7 16.28 0.79 -9.49
N LEU A 8 15.50 -0.26 -9.73
CA LEU A 8 15.79 -1.59 -9.15
C LEU A 8 17.15 -2.15 -9.60
N THR A 9 17.57 -1.86 -10.84
CA THR A 9 18.89 -2.26 -11.34
C THR A 9 20.03 -1.53 -10.63
N TRP A 10 19.87 -0.24 -10.32
CA TRP A 10 20.93 0.58 -9.72
C TRP A 10 20.93 0.60 -8.19
N ARG A 11 19.80 0.27 -7.56
CA ARG A 11 19.61 0.43 -6.11
C ARG A 11 19.15 -0.84 -5.41
N GLY A 12 18.74 -1.87 -6.15
CA GLY A 12 18.23 -3.11 -5.58
C GLY A 12 19.26 -3.90 -4.77
N ASP A 13 20.55 -3.70 -5.02
CA ASP A 13 21.66 -4.33 -4.30
C ASP A 13 22.02 -3.62 -2.97
N VAL A 14 21.51 -2.41 -2.72
CA VAL A 14 21.79 -1.62 -1.52
C VAL A 14 20.70 -1.80 -0.47
N PRO A 15 20.98 -2.39 0.72
CA PRO A 15 19.98 -2.58 1.77
C PRO A 15 19.56 -1.26 2.43
N PHE A 16 18.37 -1.25 3.07
CA PHE A 16 17.87 -0.08 3.80
C PHE A 16 18.76 0.34 4.97
N SER A 17 19.53 -0.58 5.55
CA SER A 17 20.49 -0.28 6.62
C SER A 17 21.69 0.56 6.16
N VAL A 18 22.04 0.49 4.87
CA VAL A 18 23.13 1.29 4.27
C VAL A 18 22.58 2.58 3.66
N SER A 19 21.44 2.50 2.98
CA SER A 19 20.75 3.68 2.46
C SER A 19 19.28 3.61 2.85
N PRO A 20 18.82 4.48 3.79
CA PRO A 20 17.46 4.49 4.29
C PRO A 20 16.40 4.58 3.18
N PRO A 21 15.13 4.22 3.48
CA PRO A 21 14.03 4.38 2.54
C PRO A 21 13.92 5.82 2.00
N ASN A 22 13.63 5.96 0.71
CA ASN A 22 13.44 7.23 0.02
C ASN A 22 12.08 7.28 -0.71
N GLU A 23 11.86 8.35 -1.45
CA GLU A 23 10.60 8.65 -2.15
C GLU A 23 10.26 7.59 -3.20
N VAL A 24 11.26 7.03 -3.89
CA VAL A 24 11.09 5.98 -4.90
C VAL A 24 10.74 4.64 -4.23
N ASP A 25 11.37 4.33 -3.09
CA ASP A 25 11.01 3.14 -2.32
C ASP A 25 9.57 3.25 -1.78
N ASN A 26 9.18 4.42 -1.30
CA ASN A 26 7.80 4.70 -0.90
C ASN A 26 6.82 4.42 -2.05
N TYR A 27 7.12 4.88 -3.27
CA TYR A 27 6.26 4.59 -4.42
C TYR A 27 6.16 3.08 -4.68
N ILE A 28 7.26 2.33 -4.55
CA ILE A 28 7.27 0.87 -4.67
C ILE A 28 6.40 0.23 -3.58
N HIS A 29 6.50 0.67 -2.31
CA HIS A 29 5.65 0.20 -1.22
C HIS A 29 4.17 0.41 -1.52
N CYS A 30 3.82 1.59 -2.03
CA CYS A 30 2.45 1.88 -2.48
C CYS A 30 1.98 0.95 -3.59
N LYS A 31 2.85 0.62 -4.56
CA LYS A 31 2.52 -0.33 -5.65
C LYS A 31 2.41 -1.77 -5.19
N ILE A 32 3.17 -2.21 -4.18
CA ILE A 32 2.92 -3.51 -3.54
C ILE A 32 1.49 -3.53 -2.98
N GLY A 33 1.06 -2.46 -2.31
CA GLY A 33 -0.31 -2.32 -1.78
C GLY A 33 -1.43 -2.31 -2.83
N THR A 34 -1.11 -2.17 -4.12
CA THR A 34 -2.13 -2.24 -5.19
C THR A 34 -2.51 -3.66 -5.60
N LEU A 35 -1.73 -4.66 -5.19
CA LEU A 35 -1.97 -6.05 -5.56
C LEU A 35 -3.03 -6.69 -4.67
N ASP A 36 -3.89 -7.51 -5.27
CA ASP A 36 -4.88 -8.32 -4.56
C ASP A 36 -4.22 -9.56 -3.95
N PHE A 37 -3.97 -9.49 -2.64
CA PHE A 37 -3.43 -10.59 -1.84
C PHE A 37 -4.52 -11.42 -1.14
N THR A 38 -5.76 -11.37 -1.60
CA THR A 38 -6.85 -12.21 -1.06
C THR A 38 -6.45 -13.68 -1.11
N GLY A 39 -6.49 -14.35 0.05
CA GLY A 39 -6.08 -15.75 0.20
C GLY A 39 -4.56 -15.98 0.25
N ILE A 40 -3.75 -14.92 0.20
CA ILE A 40 -2.27 -14.98 0.24
C ILE A 40 -1.74 -14.35 1.52
N VAL A 41 -2.15 -13.12 1.81
CA VAL A 41 -1.80 -12.40 3.05
C VAL A 41 -3.05 -12.34 3.92
N PRO A 42 -3.01 -12.83 5.17
CA PRO A 42 -4.18 -12.83 6.03
C PRO A 42 -4.50 -11.43 6.57
N GLU A 43 -5.77 -11.19 6.89
CA GLU A 43 -6.26 -10.00 7.61
C GLU A 43 -6.01 -10.13 9.12
N ASN A 44 -4.77 -10.41 9.49
CA ASN A 44 -4.34 -10.48 10.89
C ASN A 44 -2.84 -10.18 10.97
N GLU A 45 -2.26 -10.47 12.13
CA GLU A 45 -0.91 -10.08 12.55
C GLU A 45 0.17 -11.06 12.05
N LEU A 46 -0.22 -12.08 11.28
CA LEU A 46 0.71 -13.03 10.68
C LEU A 46 1.46 -12.39 9.52
N TYR A 47 2.76 -12.66 9.47
CA TYR A 47 3.65 -12.12 8.45
C TYR A 47 3.89 -13.14 7.34
N VAL A 48 3.83 -12.67 6.10
CA VAL A 48 4.19 -13.42 4.88
C VAL A 48 5.41 -12.74 4.24
N PRO A 49 6.53 -13.44 4.01
CA PRO A 49 7.66 -12.89 3.29
C PRO A 49 7.28 -12.40 1.88
N LEU A 50 7.77 -11.22 1.47
CA LEU A 50 7.52 -10.68 0.13
C LEU A 50 7.81 -11.69 -0.99
N PRO A 51 8.92 -12.46 -0.99
CA PRO A 51 9.15 -13.48 -2.00
C PRO A 51 8.01 -14.50 -2.13
N GLN A 52 7.48 -14.97 -1.00
CA GLN A 52 6.39 -15.96 -0.97
C GLN A 52 5.06 -15.35 -1.42
N ALA A 53 4.75 -14.14 -0.97
CA ALA A 53 3.53 -13.45 -1.39
C ALA A 53 3.53 -13.15 -2.89
N VAL A 54 4.69 -12.75 -3.44
CA VAL A 54 4.86 -12.49 -4.87
C VAL A 54 4.74 -13.78 -5.69
N GLU A 55 5.39 -14.87 -5.27
CA GLU A 55 5.27 -16.16 -5.92
C GLU A 55 3.80 -16.64 -5.96
N ALA A 56 3.12 -16.63 -4.81
CA ALA A 56 1.73 -17.03 -4.70
C ALA A 56 0.79 -16.13 -5.54
N TYR A 57 1.06 -14.83 -5.58
CA TYR A 57 0.29 -13.87 -6.39
C TYR A 57 0.34 -14.23 -7.87
N PHE A 58 1.53 -14.48 -8.41
CA PHE A 58 1.67 -14.84 -9.83
C PHE A 58 1.19 -16.26 -10.12
N ALA A 59 1.37 -17.21 -9.20
CA ALA A 59 0.82 -18.55 -9.34
C ALA A 59 -0.72 -18.56 -9.42
N ALA A 60 -1.37 -17.60 -8.76
CA ALA A 60 -2.83 -17.42 -8.77
C ALA A 60 -3.35 -16.57 -9.95
N GLY A 61 -2.53 -16.29 -10.98
CA GLY A 61 -2.95 -15.45 -12.11
C GLY A 61 -3.07 -13.96 -11.75
N GLY A 62 -2.24 -13.49 -10.82
CA GLY A 62 -2.27 -12.10 -10.37
C GLY A 62 -1.87 -11.09 -11.46
N ALA A 63 -1.13 -11.49 -12.50
CA ALA A 63 -0.81 -10.57 -13.59
C ALA A 63 -2.08 -10.16 -14.35
N GLU A 64 -3.02 -11.09 -14.52
CA GLU A 64 -4.31 -10.93 -15.18
C GLU A 64 -5.31 -10.16 -14.31
N LYS A 65 -5.09 -10.12 -12.99
CA LYS A 65 -5.90 -9.32 -12.05
C LYS A 65 -5.58 -7.83 -12.09
N LEU A 66 -4.46 -7.43 -12.69
CA LEU A 66 -4.16 -6.01 -12.88
C LEU A 66 -5.14 -5.44 -13.91
N GLY A 67 -5.83 -4.36 -13.56
CA GLY A 67 -6.76 -3.68 -14.44
C GLY A 67 -6.07 -3.15 -15.71
N ALA A 68 -6.85 -2.92 -16.77
CA ALA A 68 -6.40 -2.30 -18.01
C ALA A 68 -5.81 -0.88 -17.81
N LEU A 69 -6.18 -0.16 -16.74
CA LEU A 69 -5.60 1.14 -16.40
C LEU A 69 -4.32 1.02 -15.56
N SER A 70 -3.93 -0.20 -15.14
CA SER A 70 -2.70 -0.42 -14.39
C SER A 70 -1.47 -0.17 -15.26
N SER A 71 -0.45 0.43 -14.67
CA SER A 71 0.82 0.65 -15.36
C SER A 71 1.45 -0.70 -15.78
N PRO A 72 1.93 -0.83 -17.03
CA PRO A 72 2.56 -2.06 -17.51
C PRO A 72 3.85 -2.41 -16.77
N TYR A 73 4.40 -1.48 -15.97
CA TYR A 73 5.60 -1.70 -15.18
C TYR A 73 5.34 -2.38 -13.83
N ILE A 74 4.09 -2.44 -13.34
CA ILE A 74 3.80 -2.98 -12.00
C ILE A 74 4.18 -4.46 -11.91
N ALA A 75 3.65 -5.31 -12.81
CA ALA A 75 3.96 -6.75 -12.77
C ALA A 75 5.47 -7.04 -12.93
N PRO A 76 6.19 -6.48 -13.93
CA PRO A 76 7.65 -6.65 -14.04
C PRO A 76 8.42 -6.14 -12.81
N MET A 77 8.01 -5.01 -12.24
CA MET A 77 8.66 -4.45 -11.05
C MET A 77 8.49 -5.38 -9.86
N VAL A 78 7.25 -5.82 -9.57
CA VAL A 78 6.96 -6.69 -8.43
C VAL A 78 7.67 -8.03 -8.55
N LYS A 79 7.74 -8.63 -9.76
CA LYS A 79 8.50 -9.86 -10.00
C LYS A 79 9.97 -9.74 -9.62
N ARG A 80 10.57 -8.56 -9.78
CA ARG A 80 11.98 -8.32 -9.48
C ARG A 80 12.25 -8.05 -8.00
N LEU A 81 11.27 -7.58 -7.22
CA LEU A 81 11.52 -7.21 -5.82
C LEU A 81 12.13 -8.33 -4.96
N PRO A 82 11.69 -9.60 -5.06
CA PRO A 82 12.29 -10.73 -4.33
C PRO A 82 13.76 -10.98 -4.65
N GLU A 83 14.23 -10.55 -5.82
CA GLU A 83 15.62 -10.73 -6.29
C GLU A 83 16.56 -9.65 -5.73
N THR A 84 16.01 -8.59 -5.15
CA THR A 84 16.79 -7.45 -4.63
C THR A 84 17.18 -7.63 -3.17
N VAL A 85 18.41 -7.24 -2.80
CA VAL A 85 18.81 -7.13 -1.39
C VAL A 85 17.94 -6.12 -0.66
N ARG A 86 17.54 -5.03 -1.34
CA ARG A 86 16.76 -3.93 -0.78
C ARG A 86 15.37 -4.35 -0.30
N PHE A 87 14.65 -5.18 -1.07
CA PHE A 87 13.24 -5.49 -0.78
C PHE A 87 12.95 -6.94 -0.38
N ARG A 88 13.84 -7.91 -0.63
CA ARG A 88 13.55 -9.34 -0.39
C ARG A 88 13.21 -9.70 1.06
N GLU A 89 13.62 -8.87 2.01
CA GLU A 89 13.39 -9.05 3.45
C GLU A 89 12.15 -8.29 3.95
N VAL A 90 11.39 -7.62 3.07
CA VAL A 90 10.09 -7.03 3.41
C VAL A 90 9.10 -8.14 3.73
N MET A 91 8.30 -7.93 4.77
CA MET A 91 7.22 -8.84 5.16
C MET A 91 5.86 -8.14 4.98
N LEU A 92 4.86 -8.87 4.52
CA LEU A 92 3.48 -8.40 4.32
C LEU A 92 2.58 -8.94 5.43
N THR A 93 1.65 -8.14 5.92
CA THR A 93 0.70 -8.53 6.97
C THR A 93 -0.56 -7.67 6.94
N GLY A 94 -1.65 -8.15 7.55
CA GLY A 94 -2.89 -7.40 7.69
C GLY A 94 -3.52 -6.96 6.37
N PHE A 95 -3.57 -7.81 5.35
CA PHE A 95 -4.23 -7.41 4.11
C PHE A 95 -5.76 -7.37 4.31
N ARG A 96 -6.36 -6.19 4.11
CA ARG A 96 -7.81 -5.96 4.15
C ARG A 96 -8.29 -5.47 2.80
N GLN A 97 -9.43 -5.97 2.34
CA GLN A 97 -10.10 -5.50 1.13
C GLN A 97 -11.60 -5.48 1.33
N VAL A 98 -12.25 -4.40 0.90
CA VAL A 98 -13.70 -4.20 0.95
C VAL A 98 -14.18 -3.75 -0.42
N TYR A 99 -15.27 -4.34 -0.88
CA TYR A 99 -16.00 -3.92 -2.07
C TYR A 99 -17.50 -3.98 -1.76
N ASP A 100 -18.18 -2.84 -1.81
CA ASP A 100 -19.63 -2.73 -1.56
C ASP A 100 -20.26 -1.77 -2.56
N GLU A 101 -21.01 -2.32 -3.53
CA GLU A 101 -21.69 -1.53 -4.56
C GLU A 101 -22.77 -0.61 -3.99
N LYS A 102 -23.46 -1.04 -2.92
CA LYS A 102 -24.57 -0.27 -2.34
C LYS A 102 -24.05 0.95 -1.60
N LYS A 103 -22.96 0.78 -0.85
CA LYS A 103 -22.28 1.89 -0.18
C LYS A 103 -21.40 2.72 -1.12
N THR A 104 -21.16 2.22 -2.34
CA THR A 104 -20.20 2.81 -3.28
C THR A 104 -18.81 2.87 -2.65
N GLU A 105 -18.30 1.71 -2.27
CA GLU A 105 -17.07 1.58 -1.52
C GLU A 105 -16.11 0.61 -2.21
N GLN A 106 -14.88 1.08 -2.44
CA GLN A 106 -13.74 0.23 -2.78
C GLN A 106 -12.57 0.64 -1.88
N PHE A 107 -12.15 -0.28 -1.03
CA PHE A 107 -11.08 -0.07 -0.08
C PHE A 107 -10.10 -1.26 -0.08
N SER A 108 -8.82 -0.97 0.07
CA SER A 108 -7.81 -1.99 0.37
C SER A 108 -6.64 -1.39 1.10
N ALA A 109 -6.16 -2.11 2.11
CA ALA A 109 -5.00 -1.75 2.91
C ALA A 109 -4.09 -2.95 3.13
N LEU A 110 -2.80 -2.67 3.28
CA LEU A 110 -1.77 -3.65 3.55
C LEU A 110 -0.71 -3.02 4.46
N THR A 111 -0.18 -3.79 5.41
CA THR A 111 0.97 -3.34 6.19
C THR A 111 2.21 -4.09 5.74
N LEU A 112 3.28 -3.34 5.48
CA LEU A 112 4.61 -3.87 5.24
C LEU A 112 5.44 -3.71 6.51
N ARG A 113 6.25 -4.70 6.87
CA ARG A 113 7.34 -4.55 7.82
C ARG A 113 8.64 -4.53 7.03
N LEU A 114 9.32 -3.38 7.08
CA LEU A 114 10.58 -3.16 6.39
C LEU A 114 11.74 -3.82 7.16
N PRO A 115 12.85 -4.16 6.47
CA PRO A 115 14.12 -4.47 7.12
C PRO A 115 14.49 -3.36 8.12
N GLY A 116 14.80 -3.74 9.36
CA GLY A 116 14.96 -2.79 10.49
C GLY A 116 13.71 -2.64 11.36
N GLY A 117 12.57 -3.21 10.97
CA GLY A 117 11.40 -3.39 11.82
C GLY A 117 10.36 -2.28 11.78
N GLN A 118 10.58 -1.21 11.01
CA GLN A 118 9.58 -0.16 10.80
C GLN A 118 8.39 -0.70 9.99
N HIS A 119 7.17 -0.31 10.38
CA HIS A 119 5.95 -0.63 9.65
C HIS A 119 5.57 0.48 8.69
N TYR A 120 5.05 0.08 7.53
CA TYR A 120 4.53 0.96 6.50
C TYR A 120 3.11 0.51 6.14
N VAL A 121 2.12 1.34 6.46
CA VAL A 121 0.72 1.12 6.05
C VAL A 121 0.53 1.71 4.66
N THR A 122 0.14 0.88 3.70
CA THR A 122 -0.20 1.31 2.34
C THR A 122 -1.70 1.18 2.08
N PHE A 123 -2.30 2.23 1.52
CA PHE A 123 -3.66 2.21 1.01
C PHE A 123 -3.67 2.14 -0.52
N ARG A 124 -4.52 1.27 -1.06
CA ARG A 124 -4.72 1.15 -2.51
C ARG A 124 -5.47 2.38 -3.02
N GLY A 125 -5.09 2.83 -4.21
CA GLY A 125 -5.89 3.75 -5.01
C GLY A 125 -7.08 3.07 -5.66
N THR A 126 -7.52 3.65 -6.77
CA THR A 126 -8.69 3.19 -7.51
C THR A 126 -8.31 2.06 -8.46
N ASP A 127 -9.12 1.01 -8.48
CA ASP A 127 -9.03 -0.03 -9.50
C ASP A 127 -9.93 0.31 -10.70
N ASP A 128 -10.08 -0.62 -11.63
CA ASP A 128 -10.85 -0.38 -12.86
C ASP A 128 -12.36 -0.51 -12.65
N THR A 129 -12.83 -0.66 -11.41
CA THR A 129 -14.26 -0.81 -11.13
C THR A 129 -15.00 0.52 -11.21
N ILE A 130 -16.22 0.50 -11.76
CA ILE A 130 -17.10 1.68 -11.76
C ILE A 130 -17.40 2.15 -10.33
N VAL A 131 -17.44 1.23 -9.36
CA VAL A 131 -17.61 1.58 -7.94
C VAL A 131 -16.45 2.43 -7.43
N GLY A 132 -15.21 2.01 -7.70
CA GLY A 132 -14.03 2.76 -7.30
C GLY A 132 -14.01 4.18 -7.88
N TRP A 133 -14.24 4.31 -9.19
CA TRP A 133 -14.32 5.62 -9.85
C TRP A 133 -15.50 6.47 -9.38
N LYS A 134 -16.64 5.85 -9.06
CA LYS A 134 -17.80 6.57 -8.49
C LYS A 134 -17.46 7.13 -7.10
N GLU A 135 -16.77 6.35 -6.26
CA GLU A 135 -16.30 6.81 -4.95
C GLU A 135 -15.26 7.94 -5.08
N ASP A 136 -14.37 7.90 -6.08
CA ASP A 136 -13.44 8.99 -6.36
C ASP A 136 -14.15 10.30 -6.66
N CYS A 137 -15.23 10.28 -7.45
CA CYS A 137 -16.03 11.47 -7.69
C CYS A 137 -16.67 12.00 -6.39
N LEU A 138 -17.02 11.11 -5.47
CA LEU A 138 -17.64 11.48 -4.20
C LEU A 138 -16.67 12.22 -3.25
N LEU A 139 -15.35 12.07 -3.41
CA LEU A 139 -14.35 12.87 -2.68
C LEU A 139 -14.55 14.39 -2.86
N THR A 140 -15.20 14.82 -3.95
CA THR A 140 -15.40 16.24 -4.24
C THR A 140 -16.65 16.85 -3.58
N VAL A 141 -17.56 16.00 -3.09
CA VAL A 141 -18.89 16.44 -2.63
C VAL A 141 -19.28 15.90 -1.26
N MET A 142 -18.61 14.86 -0.77
CA MET A 142 -18.84 14.27 0.55
C MET A 142 -17.79 14.76 1.54
N ASP A 143 -18.22 14.99 2.78
CA ASP A 143 -17.30 15.33 3.89
C ASP A 143 -16.38 14.15 4.25
N GLU A 144 -16.90 12.93 4.15
CA GLU A 144 -16.18 11.67 4.37
C GLU A 144 -16.73 10.59 3.42
N ILE A 145 -15.86 9.94 2.65
CA ILE A 145 -16.22 8.74 1.86
C ILE A 145 -16.05 7.45 2.69
N PRO A 146 -16.75 6.35 2.36
CA PRO A 146 -16.60 5.08 3.08
C PRO A 146 -15.15 4.60 3.24
N ALA A 147 -14.36 4.64 2.16
CA ALA A 147 -12.96 4.21 2.20
C ALA A 147 -12.07 5.07 3.13
N GLN A 148 -12.43 6.33 3.41
CA GLN A 148 -11.70 7.18 4.36
C GLN A 148 -11.92 6.71 5.81
N ARG A 149 -13.16 6.35 6.16
CA ARG A 149 -13.48 5.75 7.47
C ARG A 149 -12.75 4.44 7.66
N ASP A 150 -12.77 3.57 6.65
CA ASP A 150 -12.05 2.29 6.68
C ASP A 150 -10.52 2.47 6.79
N ALA A 151 -9.97 3.54 6.20
CA ALA A 151 -8.55 3.89 6.36
C ALA A 151 -8.20 4.31 7.80
N VAL A 152 -9.05 5.09 8.46
CA VAL A 152 -8.91 5.47 9.88
C VAL A 152 -8.97 4.24 10.77
N GLU A 153 -9.96 3.36 10.56
CA GLU A 153 -10.10 2.11 11.31
C GLU A 153 -8.86 1.23 11.16
N TYR A 154 -8.40 1.03 9.92
CA TYR A 154 -7.24 0.20 9.63
C TYR A 154 -5.96 0.76 10.27
N LEU A 155 -5.69 2.07 10.14
CA LEU A 155 -4.49 2.68 10.72
C LEU A 155 -4.52 2.64 12.26
N THR A 156 -5.70 2.83 12.86
CA THR A 156 -5.90 2.68 14.31
C THR A 156 -5.61 1.26 14.78
N TRP A 157 -6.12 0.25 14.06
CA TRP A 157 -5.82 -1.15 14.32
C TRP A 157 -4.33 -1.48 14.14
N ALA A 158 -3.73 -1.04 13.04
CA ALA A 158 -2.30 -1.26 12.79
C ALA A 158 -1.44 -0.66 13.90
N ALA A 159 -1.82 0.52 14.42
CA ALA A 159 -1.15 1.13 15.56
C ALA A 159 -1.41 0.43 16.90
N SER A 160 -2.51 -0.30 17.08
CA SER A 160 -2.71 -1.08 18.32
C SER A 160 -1.92 -2.38 18.34
N VAL A 161 -1.71 -2.98 17.16
CA VAL A 161 -1.01 -4.27 17.00
C VAL A 161 0.49 -4.10 16.88
N TYR A 162 0.95 -3.23 15.98
CA TYR A 162 2.36 -3.12 15.66
C TYR A 162 3.03 -2.10 16.59
N PRO A 163 4.25 -2.35 17.09
CA PRO A 163 4.98 -1.39 17.91
C PRO A 163 5.80 -0.39 17.07
N GLY A 164 6.24 0.72 17.66
CA GLY A 164 7.19 1.67 17.05
C GLY A 164 6.57 2.75 16.16
N LYS A 165 7.39 3.43 15.35
CA LYS A 165 6.91 4.45 14.39
C LYS A 165 6.31 3.77 13.15
N ILE A 166 5.22 4.33 12.63
CA ILE A 166 4.53 3.85 11.43
C ILE A 166 4.68 4.91 10.34
N ALA A 167 5.09 4.49 9.15
CA ALA A 167 4.93 5.28 7.94
C ALA A 167 3.58 4.93 7.30
N VAL A 168 2.92 5.90 6.67
CA VAL A 168 1.65 5.68 5.98
C VAL A 168 1.71 6.31 4.60
N GLY A 169 1.13 5.67 3.59
CA GLY A 169 1.06 6.26 2.27
C GLY A 169 0.13 5.55 1.31
N GLY A 170 0.03 6.13 0.13
CA GLY A 170 -0.72 5.54 -0.98
C GLY A 170 -0.51 6.32 -2.26
N HIS A 171 -1.14 5.85 -3.33
CA HIS A 171 -1.11 6.49 -4.64
C HIS A 171 -2.52 6.78 -5.15
N SER A 172 -2.72 7.89 -5.85
CA SER A 172 -4.05 8.31 -6.34
C SER A 172 -5.05 8.38 -5.16
N LYS A 173 -6.25 7.78 -5.22
CA LYS A 173 -7.17 7.73 -4.06
C LYS A 173 -6.46 7.29 -2.77
N GLY A 174 -5.53 6.32 -2.83
CA GLY A 174 -4.81 5.84 -1.65
C GLY A 174 -3.94 6.90 -0.99
N GLY A 175 -3.42 7.86 -1.77
CA GLY A 175 -2.72 9.02 -1.24
C GLY A 175 -3.65 9.94 -0.45
N ASN A 176 -4.90 10.08 -0.92
CA ASN A 176 -5.93 10.79 -0.16
C ASN A 176 -6.26 10.07 1.16
N LEU A 177 -6.49 8.76 1.09
CA LEU A 177 -6.79 7.93 2.27
C LEU A 177 -5.67 8.00 3.32
N ALA A 178 -4.40 8.01 2.89
CA ALA A 178 -3.26 8.13 3.79
C ALA A 178 -3.25 9.45 4.57
N MET A 179 -3.46 10.57 3.88
CA MET A 179 -3.52 11.89 4.49
C MET A 179 -4.73 12.02 5.43
N TYR A 180 -5.90 11.59 4.97
CA TYR A 180 -7.13 11.64 5.76
C TYR A 180 -7.00 10.80 7.03
N ALA A 181 -6.59 9.53 6.91
CA ALA A 181 -6.41 8.65 8.05
C ALA A 181 -5.41 9.23 9.06
N ALA A 182 -4.27 9.72 8.59
CA ALA A 182 -3.26 10.32 9.46
C ALA A 182 -3.77 11.53 10.25
N ALA A 183 -4.68 12.33 9.68
CA ALA A 183 -5.28 13.48 10.35
C ALA A 183 -6.39 13.10 11.35
N MET A 184 -7.11 12.01 11.09
CA MET A 184 -8.36 11.66 11.78
C MET A 184 -8.22 10.55 12.84
N VAL A 185 -7.12 9.79 12.84
CA VAL A 185 -6.82 8.83 13.92
C VAL A 185 -6.61 9.53 15.27
N PRO A 186 -6.77 8.83 16.41
CA PRO A 186 -6.53 9.41 17.73
C PRO A 186 -5.13 10.01 17.88
N GLU A 187 -4.98 11.05 18.70
CA GLU A 187 -3.71 11.77 18.90
C GLU A 187 -2.55 10.83 19.29
N SER A 188 -2.82 9.83 20.14
CA SER A 188 -1.83 8.80 20.52
C SER A 188 -1.34 7.95 19.34
N VAL A 189 -2.17 7.78 18.30
CA VAL A 189 -1.78 7.14 17.04
C VAL A 189 -1.04 8.14 16.14
N GLN A 190 -1.49 9.39 16.08
CA GLN A 190 -0.80 10.45 15.31
C GLN A 190 0.65 10.63 15.76
N GLU A 191 0.91 10.62 17.07
CA GLU A 191 2.26 10.67 17.65
C GLU A 191 3.15 9.50 17.19
N ARG A 192 2.58 8.39 16.75
CA ARG A 192 3.32 7.24 16.20
C ARG A 192 3.57 7.33 14.71
N ILE A 193 2.91 8.24 14.00
CA ILE A 193 3.14 8.45 12.57
C ILE A 193 4.49 9.17 12.40
N GLY A 194 5.38 8.58 11.60
CA GLY A 194 6.68 9.15 11.28
C GLY A 194 6.66 9.95 9.98
N ASN A 195 6.13 9.35 8.92
CA ASN A 195 6.05 9.93 7.58
C ASN A 195 4.68 9.63 6.97
N ILE A 196 4.16 10.59 6.22
CA ILE A 196 2.93 10.46 5.43
C ILE A 196 3.30 10.71 3.97
N TYR A 197 3.01 9.75 3.10
CA TYR A 197 3.34 9.83 1.68
C TYR A 197 2.08 9.88 0.83
N ASN A 198 1.83 11.05 0.24
CA ASN A 198 0.80 11.23 -0.76
C ASN A 198 1.42 11.19 -2.16
N ASN A 199 1.28 10.06 -2.87
CA ASN A 199 1.78 9.92 -4.24
C ASN A 199 0.66 10.24 -5.24
N ASP A 200 0.57 11.51 -5.63
CA ASP A 200 -0.40 11.99 -6.63
C ASP A 200 -1.87 11.75 -6.23
N GLY A 201 -2.18 11.91 -4.95
CA GLY A 201 -3.53 11.79 -4.41
C GLY A 201 -4.27 13.13 -4.37
N PRO A 202 -5.58 13.15 -4.68
CA PRO A 202 -6.39 14.36 -4.77
C PRO A 202 -6.81 14.90 -3.38
N GLY A 203 -7.35 16.13 -3.35
CA GLY A 203 -8.11 16.64 -2.19
C GLY A 203 -7.34 17.47 -1.17
N PHE A 204 -6.18 18.02 -1.53
CA PHE A 204 -5.36 18.88 -0.66
C PHE A 204 -4.90 20.14 -1.40
#